data_AF-A0A2L2WVD4-F1
#
_entry.id   AF-A0A2L2WVD4-F1
#
_cell.length_a   1.000
_cell.length_b   1.000
_cell.length_c   1.000
_cell.angle_alpha   90.00
_cell.angle_beta   90.00
_cell.angle_gamma   90.00
#
_symmetry.space_group_name_H-M   'P 1'
#
loop_
_entity.id
_entity.type
_entity.pdbx_description
1 polymer ?
#
loop_
_entity_poly.entity_id
_entity_poly.type
_entity_poly.pdbx_seq_one_letter_code
_entity_poly.pdbx_strand_id
1 'polypeptide(L)'
;MRRDIEIHIITGDVAISPQNKIKLREFRWVDEPALLSRYIYGEIDVPYTLSERTILNKGVCFVIPYTPRYKEFMLRVRRVNEDGSFVYVTNDVDGSQWFIVKSQVYGATLRNVFASELPSISENGFFIMLKDGIAQLYASSQSDFNIIKAGRQNANCLLACFPGGNYRYPLTGVGLARWINSNNVTSTSLTKVLQDEFGADGVTIRNAAYNYETKQMELDAKDLEG
;
A
#
# COMPACT_ATOMS: atom_id res chain seq x y z
N MET A 1 21.49 -0.67 -10.42
CA MET A 1 20.44 -1.69 -10.66
C MET A 1 19.09 -0.99 -10.74
N ARG A 2 18.35 -1.21 -11.82
CA ARG A 2 17.02 -0.62 -12.05
C ARG A 2 16.05 -1.07 -10.95
N ARG A 3 15.18 -0.16 -10.50
CA ARG A 3 14.05 -0.47 -9.63
C ARG A 3 12.77 -0.22 -10.41
N ASP A 4 11.80 -1.08 -10.22
CA ASP A 4 10.49 -1.01 -10.87
C ASP A 4 9.38 -1.19 -9.83
N ILE A 5 8.15 -0.88 -10.23
CA ILE A 5 6.96 -1.13 -9.42
C ILE A 5 6.83 -2.64 -9.21
N GLU A 6 6.64 -3.05 -7.97
CA GLU A 6 6.38 -4.44 -7.61
C GLU A 6 5.04 -4.89 -8.18
N ILE A 7 5.08 -5.94 -9.00
CA ILE A 7 3.91 -6.56 -9.59
C ILE A 7 3.94 -8.04 -9.24
N HIS A 8 2.84 -8.55 -8.71
CA HIS A 8 2.65 -9.96 -8.44
C HIS A 8 2.55 -10.74 -9.76
N ILE A 9 3.46 -11.70 -9.96
CA ILE A 9 3.70 -12.35 -11.26
C ILE A 9 2.55 -13.23 -11.77
N ILE A 10 1.74 -13.79 -10.87
CA ILE A 10 0.64 -14.70 -11.25
C ILE A 10 -0.62 -13.91 -11.55
N THR A 11 -0.91 -12.90 -10.73
CA THR A 11 -2.17 -12.15 -10.81
C THR A 11 -2.04 -10.87 -11.63
N GLY A 12 -0.83 -10.34 -11.79
CA GLY A 12 -0.58 -9.05 -12.43
C GLY A 12 -0.90 -7.86 -11.52
N ASP A 13 -1.22 -8.10 -10.24
CA ASP A 13 -1.61 -7.05 -9.31
C ASP A 13 -0.40 -6.27 -8.83
N VAL A 14 -0.59 -4.97 -8.62
CA VAL A 14 0.43 -4.11 -8.03
C VAL A 14 0.44 -4.29 -6.52
N ALA A 15 1.60 -4.55 -5.94
CA ALA A 15 1.73 -4.64 -4.49
C ALA A 15 1.69 -3.23 -3.88
N ILE A 16 0.67 -2.99 -3.06
CA ILE A 16 0.44 -1.73 -2.36
C ILE A 16 0.50 -2.03 -0.87
N SER A 17 1.57 -1.60 -0.21
CA SER A 17 1.75 -1.76 1.24
C SER A 17 1.55 -0.43 1.98
N PRO A 18 0.84 -0.41 3.12
CA PRO A 18 0.76 0.77 3.97
C PRO A 18 2.14 1.15 4.49
N GLN A 19 2.59 2.39 4.25
CA GLN A 19 3.91 2.84 4.69
C GLN A 19 3.88 3.57 6.04
N ASN A 20 2.70 3.95 6.51
CA ASN A 20 2.55 4.73 7.74
C ASN A 20 2.30 3.85 8.97
N LYS A 21 2.92 4.21 10.09
CA LYS A 21 2.61 3.66 11.41
C LYS A 21 1.52 4.51 12.06
N ILE A 22 0.35 3.91 12.26
CA ILE A 22 -0.84 4.63 12.73
C ILE A 22 -1.17 4.18 14.15
N LYS A 23 -1.51 5.13 15.01
CA LYS A 23 -2.09 4.83 16.32
C LYS A 23 -3.60 5.06 16.26
N LEU A 24 -4.36 3.99 16.10
CA LEU A 24 -5.83 4.04 16.03
C LEU A 24 -6.41 4.46 17.40
N ARG A 25 -7.53 5.18 17.34
CA ARG A 25 -8.33 5.60 18.49
C ARG A 25 -9.69 4.92 18.47
N GLU A 26 -10.28 4.81 19.66
CA GLU A 26 -11.61 4.26 19.82
C GLU A 26 -12.67 5.26 19.34
N PHE A 27 -13.73 4.69 18.80
CA PHE A 27 -14.90 5.41 18.33
C PHE A 27 -16.15 4.72 18.85
N ARG A 28 -17.17 5.51 19.17
CA ARG A 28 -18.48 5.01 19.55
C ARG A 28 -19.59 5.86 18.97
N TRP A 29 -20.68 5.21 18.61
CA TRP A 29 -21.93 5.90 18.29
C TRP A 29 -22.59 6.37 19.60
N VAL A 30 -23.19 7.55 19.55
CA VAL A 30 -23.90 8.16 20.68
C VAL A 30 -25.29 8.57 20.23
N ASP A 31 -26.26 8.31 21.10
CA ASP A 31 -27.64 8.74 20.90
C ASP A 31 -27.82 10.14 21.48
N GLU A 32 -28.07 11.11 20.59
CA GLU A 32 -28.30 12.52 20.95
C GLU A 32 -29.70 12.94 20.45
N PRO A 33 -30.78 12.62 21.20
CA PRO A 33 -32.15 12.81 20.75
C PRO A 33 -32.57 14.27 20.61
N ALA A 34 -31.82 15.20 21.23
CA ALA A 34 -32.07 16.64 21.14
C ALA A 34 -31.54 17.26 19.83
N LEU A 35 -30.68 16.55 19.09
CA LEU A 35 -30.09 17.03 17.85
C LEU A 35 -30.92 16.59 16.63
N LEU A 36 -30.49 17.04 15.44
CA LEU A 36 -31.19 16.74 14.19
C LEU A 36 -31.22 15.23 13.91
N SER A 37 -32.42 14.66 13.75
CA SER A 37 -32.66 13.23 13.52
C SER A 37 -32.18 12.69 12.17
N ARG A 38 -31.84 13.62 11.24
CA ARG A 38 -31.23 13.33 9.94
C ARG A 38 -29.85 12.68 10.11
N TYR A 39 -29.09 13.09 11.13
CA TYR A 39 -27.74 12.60 11.37
C TYR A 39 -27.72 11.49 12.41
N ILE A 40 -26.69 10.65 12.34
CA ILE A 40 -26.23 9.85 13.48
C ILE A 40 -24.94 10.48 14.03
N TYR A 41 -24.65 10.25 15.31
CA TYR A 41 -23.63 11.00 16.02
C TYR A 41 -22.55 10.07 16.56
N GLY A 42 -21.28 10.40 16.28
CA GLY A 42 -20.13 9.62 16.70
C GLY A 42 -19.17 10.41 17.58
N GLU A 43 -18.54 9.74 18.53
CA GLU A 43 -17.50 10.28 19.38
C GLU A 43 -16.18 9.55 19.17
N ILE A 44 -15.08 10.31 19.13
CA ILE A 44 -13.71 9.78 19.10
C ILE A 44 -13.00 10.16 20.38
N ASP A 45 -12.41 9.17 21.05
CA ASP A 45 -11.65 9.39 22.28
C ASP A 45 -10.17 9.58 22.00
N VAL A 46 -9.61 10.66 22.55
CA VAL A 46 -8.21 11.05 22.39
C VAL A 46 -7.64 11.38 23.77
N PRO A 47 -6.40 10.98 24.10
CA PRO A 47 -5.79 11.36 25.37
C PRO A 47 -5.59 12.88 25.45
N TYR A 48 -5.81 13.45 26.63
CA TYR A 48 -5.69 14.89 26.86
C TYR A 48 -4.30 15.45 26.59
N THR A 49 -3.27 14.60 26.64
CA THR A 49 -1.89 14.89 26.23
C THR A 49 -1.78 15.42 24.80
N LEU A 50 -2.74 15.08 23.93
CA LEU A 50 -2.85 15.68 22.61
C LEU A 50 -3.57 17.03 22.71
N SER A 51 -2.87 18.11 22.38
CA SER A 51 -3.46 19.45 22.36
C SER A 51 -4.53 19.58 21.28
N GLU A 52 -5.54 20.41 21.52
CA GLU A 52 -6.58 20.73 20.55
C GLU A 52 -6.00 21.27 19.23
N ARG A 53 -5.00 22.15 19.32
CA ARG A 53 -4.27 22.65 18.16
C ARG A 53 -3.59 21.54 17.36
N THR A 54 -3.09 20.49 18.02
CA THR A 54 -2.51 19.34 17.32
C THR A 54 -3.58 18.54 16.59
N ILE A 55 -4.76 18.36 17.19
CA ILE A 55 -5.91 17.66 16.59
C ILE A 55 -6.39 18.40 15.34
N LEU A 56 -6.58 19.72 15.45
CA LEU A 56 -7.03 20.56 14.33
C LEU A 56 -6.02 20.55 13.17
N ASN A 57 -4.72 20.65 13.45
CA ASN A 57 -3.70 20.73 12.39
C ASN A 57 -3.25 19.37 11.82
N LYS A 58 -3.22 18.31 12.62
CA LYS A 58 -2.67 17.00 12.22
C LYS A 58 -3.71 15.90 12.05
N GLY A 59 -4.94 16.12 12.52
CA GLY A 59 -6.00 15.12 12.45
C GLY A 59 -5.80 13.94 13.42
N VAL A 60 -6.71 12.97 13.31
CA VAL A 60 -6.76 11.79 14.19
C VAL A 60 -7.14 10.55 13.39
N CYS A 61 -6.52 9.41 13.71
CA CYS A 61 -6.88 8.11 13.14
C CYS A 61 -7.71 7.30 14.13
N PHE A 62 -8.73 6.60 13.64
CA PHE A 62 -9.71 5.87 14.45
C PHE A 62 -10.38 4.75 13.65
N VAL A 63 -11.13 3.89 14.32
CA VAL A 63 -11.85 2.76 13.69
C VAL A 63 -13.33 2.93 13.92
N ILE A 64 -14.12 3.02 12.84
CA ILE A 64 -15.57 3.02 12.93
C ILE A 64 -16.05 1.59 12.65
N PRO A 65 -16.85 0.95 13.53
CA PRO A 65 -17.45 -0.34 13.22
C PRO A 65 -18.44 -0.22 12.05
N TYR A 66 -18.49 -1.23 11.19
CA TYR A 66 -19.42 -1.23 10.07
C TYR A 66 -20.86 -1.04 10.56
N THR A 67 -21.52 -0.01 10.03
CA THR A 67 -22.85 0.40 10.45
C THR A 67 -23.74 0.48 9.21
N PRO A 68 -24.58 -0.52 8.93
CA PRO A 68 -25.42 -0.60 7.74
C PRO A 68 -26.64 0.34 7.85
N ARG A 69 -26.41 1.62 8.12
CA ARG A 69 -27.45 2.66 8.21
C ARG A 69 -27.18 3.70 7.13
N TYR A 70 -28.14 3.87 6.23
CA TYR A 70 -28.09 4.91 5.19
C TYR A 70 -28.45 6.28 5.81
N LYS A 71 -27.55 6.79 6.66
CA LYS A 71 -27.65 8.10 7.27
C LYS A 71 -26.29 8.79 7.23
N GLU A 72 -26.33 10.10 6.98
CA GLU A 72 -25.18 10.97 7.18
C GLU A 72 -24.82 11.03 8.66
N PHE A 73 -23.56 11.30 8.97
CA PHE A 73 -23.13 11.36 10.36
C PHE A 73 -22.27 12.57 10.69
N MET A 74 -22.34 12.99 11.94
CA MET A 74 -21.48 14.00 12.54
C MET A 74 -20.56 13.34 13.55
N LEU A 75 -19.36 13.90 13.73
CA LEU A 75 -18.42 13.45 14.74
C LEU A 75 -18.02 14.58 15.67
N ARG A 76 -17.69 14.23 16.91
CA ARG A 76 -16.99 15.11 17.84
C ARG A 76 -15.77 14.40 18.42
N VAL A 77 -14.77 15.18 18.80
CA VAL A 77 -13.54 14.65 19.40
C VAL A 77 -13.52 14.98 20.88
N ARG A 78 -13.41 13.94 21.70
CA ARG A 78 -13.40 14.01 23.16
C ARG A 78 -11.97 13.80 23.66
N ARG A 79 -11.41 14.82 24.30
CA ARG A 79 -10.08 14.78 24.94
C ARG A 79 -10.24 14.32 26.38
N VAL A 80 -9.79 13.11 26.69
CA VAL A 80 -10.01 12.43 27.97
C VAL A 80 -8.74 12.45 28.82
N ASN A 81 -8.86 12.88 30.09
CA ASN A 81 -7.81 12.83 31.11
C ASN A 81 -7.73 11.44 31.76
N GLU A 82 -6.62 11.17 32.46
CA GLU A 82 -6.43 9.92 33.21
C GLU A 82 -7.50 9.75 34.31
N ASP A 83 -7.99 10.85 34.89
CA ASP A 83 -9.05 10.87 35.90
C ASP A 83 -10.47 10.70 35.32
N GLY A 84 -10.60 10.49 34.00
CA GLY A 84 -11.88 10.34 33.30
C GLY A 84 -12.64 11.64 33.00
N SER A 85 -12.15 12.79 33.47
CA SER A 85 -12.66 14.10 33.02
C SER A 85 -12.33 14.33 31.54
N PHE A 86 -13.19 15.06 30.83
CA PHE A 86 -12.99 15.28 29.40
C PHE A 86 -13.40 16.67 28.92
N VAL A 87 -12.82 17.08 27.79
CA VAL A 87 -13.12 18.33 27.10
C VAL A 87 -13.31 18.03 25.61
N TYR A 88 -14.30 18.67 24.99
CA TYR A 88 -14.53 18.53 23.55
C TYR A 88 -13.69 19.52 22.74
N VAL A 89 -13.27 19.09 21.56
CA VAL A 89 -12.70 20.00 20.54
C VAL A 89 -13.82 20.86 19.98
N THR A 90 -13.56 22.17 19.88
CA THR A 90 -14.53 23.14 19.40
C THR A 90 -14.29 23.43 17.92
N ASN A 91 -15.36 23.64 17.18
CA ASN A 91 -15.33 24.07 15.79
C ASN A 91 -15.11 25.58 15.73
N ASP A 92 -14.01 26.00 15.12
CA ASP A 92 -13.63 27.42 15.01
C ASP A 92 -14.60 28.26 14.16
N VAL A 93 -15.46 27.63 13.34
CA VAL A 93 -16.37 28.32 12.41
C VAL A 93 -17.73 28.62 13.04
N ASP A 94 -18.33 27.65 13.73
CA ASP A 94 -19.69 27.76 14.28
C ASP A 94 -19.74 27.65 15.81
N GLY A 95 -18.60 27.43 16.48
CA GLY A 95 -18.51 27.25 17.93
C GLY A 95 -19.14 25.95 18.45
N SER A 96 -19.63 25.09 17.57
CA SER A 96 -20.20 23.79 17.95
C SER A 96 -19.11 22.78 18.26
N GLN A 97 -19.47 21.66 18.87
CA GLN A 97 -18.55 20.54 19.10
C GLN A 97 -18.64 19.49 17.98
N TRP A 98 -19.57 19.67 17.04
CA TRP A 98 -19.95 18.66 16.05
C TRP A 98 -19.47 19.06 14.67
N PHE A 99 -18.82 18.11 14.00
CA PHE A 99 -18.30 18.29 12.67
C PHE A 99 -19.05 17.37 11.71
N ILE A 100 -19.65 17.94 10.67
CA ILE A 100 -20.25 17.15 9.59
C ILE A 100 -19.15 16.41 8.83
N VAL A 101 -19.34 15.11 8.62
CA VAL A 101 -18.33 14.26 7.99
C VAL A 101 -18.50 14.27 6.48
N LYS A 102 -17.43 14.65 5.79
CA LYS A 102 -17.40 14.73 4.32
C LYS A 102 -16.18 14.02 3.77
N SER A 103 -16.29 13.46 2.56
CA SER A 103 -15.16 12.82 1.87
C SER A 103 -15.24 13.08 0.37
N GLN A 104 -14.09 13.00 -0.30
CA GLN A 104 -13.93 13.05 -1.75
C GLN A 104 -13.68 11.64 -2.26
N VAL A 105 -14.71 10.80 -2.22
CA VAL A 105 -14.59 9.42 -2.72
C VAL A 105 -14.33 9.47 -4.23
N TYR A 106 -13.31 8.75 -4.70
CA TYR A 106 -12.89 8.69 -6.11
C TYR A 106 -12.51 10.06 -6.74
N GLY A 107 -11.99 11.00 -5.94
CA GLY A 107 -11.59 12.32 -6.43
C GLY A 107 -12.77 13.21 -6.86
N ALA A 108 -13.99 12.83 -6.49
CA ALA A 108 -15.19 13.61 -6.74
C ALA A 108 -15.29 14.84 -5.82
N THR A 109 -16.30 15.67 -6.06
CA THR A 109 -16.63 16.79 -5.18
C THR A 109 -16.89 16.31 -3.75
N LEU A 110 -16.46 17.12 -2.80
CA LEU A 110 -16.64 16.85 -1.38
C LEU A 110 -18.13 16.68 -1.03
N ARG A 111 -18.51 15.48 -0.57
CA ARG A 111 -19.90 15.12 -0.23
C ARG A 111 -20.02 14.59 1.20
N ASN A 112 -21.22 14.67 1.76
CA ASN A 112 -21.52 14.06 3.06
C ASN A 112 -21.34 12.53 2.98
N VAL A 113 -20.73 11.95 4.01
CA VAL A 113 -20.51 10.50 4.08
C VAL A 113 -21.68 9.84 4.78
N PHE A 114 -22.19 8.77 4.18
CA PHE A 114 -23.18 7.90 4.80
C PHE A 114 -22.50 6.76 5.56
N ALA A 115 -23.03 6.39 6.72
CA ALA A 115 -22.42 5.34 7.56
C ALA A 115 -22.27 3.99 6.83
N SER A 116 -23.23 3.66 5.95
CA SER A 116 -23.18 2.47 5.10
C SER A 116 -22.11 2.52 4.00
N GLU A 117 -21.61 3.70 3.63
CA GLU A 117 -20.60 3.88 2.57
C GLU A 117 -19.17 3.82 3.11
N LEU A 118 -18.96 3.74 4.43
CA LEU A 118 -17.63 3.70 5.04
C LEU A 118 -16.69 2.63 4.45
N PRO A 119 -17.15 1.38 4.15
CA PRO A 119 -16.30 0.37 3.53
C PRO A 119 -15.77 0.75 2.14
N SER A 120 -16.44 1.66 1.42
CA SER A 120 -15.94 2.15 0.12
C SER A 120 -14.71 3.07 0.24
N ILE A 121 -14.45 3.59 1.45
CA ILE A 121 -13.32 4.46 1.76
C ILE A 121 -12.17 3.66 2.35
N SER A 122 -12.45 2.83 3.37
CA SER A 122 -11.45 2.00 4.04
C SER A 122 -12.12 0.90 4.87
N GLU A 123 -11.47 -0.27 4.94
CA GLU A 123 -11.92 -1.40 5.76
C GLU A 123 -11.27 -1.41 7.16
N ASN A 124 -10.02 -0.94 7.26
CA ASN A 124 -9.21 -1.13 8.46
C ASN A 124 -9.22 0.06 9.42
N GLY A 125 -9.51 1.25 8.92
CA GLY A 125 -9.55 2.46 9.75
C GLY A 125 -9.58 3.74 8.94
N PHE A 126 -9.89 4.83 9.63
CA PHE A 126 -10.13 6.13 9.05
C PHE A 126 -9.21 7.18 9.65
N PHE A 127 -8.98 8.23 8.88
CA PHE A 127 -8.29 9.44 9.30
C PHE A 127 -9.21 10.62 9.08
N ILE A 128 -9.32 11.51 10.08
CA ILE A 128 -10.06 12.77 9.95
C ILE A 128 -9.12 13.96 10.01
N MET A 129 -9.38 14.93 9.13
CA MET A 129 -8.81 16.27 9.19
C MET A 129 -9.93 17.28 9.43
N LEU A 130 -9.84 18.04 10.52
CA LEU A 130 -10.81 19.08 10.86
C LEU A 130 -10.39 20.38 10.20
N LYS A 131 -11.14 20.82 9.18
CA LYS A 131 -10.80 22.00 8.40
C LYS A 131 -12.07 22.70 7.92
N ASP A 132 -12.11 24.02 7.92
CA ASP A 132 -13.23 24.81 7.41
C ASP A 132 -14.60 24.42 8.04
N GLY A 133 -14.57 24.06 9.33
CA GLY A 133 -15.75 23.66 10.10
C GLY A 133 -16.35 22.30 9.74
N ILE A 134 -15.63 21.47 8.98
CA ILE A 134 -16.05 20.12 8.60
C ILE A 134 -14.97 19.09 8.98
N ALA A 135 -15.39 17.83 9.11
CA ALA A 135 -14.48 16.70 9.28
C ALA A 135 -14.28 16.01 7.93
N GLN A 136 -13.11 16.20 7.32
CA GLN A 136 -12.74 15.53 6.09
C GLN A 136 -12.23 14.13 6.40
N LEU A 137 -12.91 13.11 5.87
CA LEU A 137 -12.65 11.70 6.12
C LEU A 137 -11.83 11.08 4.99
N TYR A 138 -10.77 10.37 5.38
CA TYR A 138 -9.86 9.66 4.50
C TYR A 138 -9.60 8.24 5.02
N ALA A 139 -9.03 7.38 4.18
CA ALA A 139 -8.45 6.13 4.64
C ALA A 139 -7.28 6.40 5.59
N SER A 140 -7.13 5.58 6.62
CA SER A 140 -6.02 5.73 7.57
C SER A 140 -4.68 5.31 6.95
N SER A 141 -4.68 4.30 6.08
CA SER A 141 -3.49 3.79 5.40
C SER A 141 -3.05 4.75 4.31
N GLN A 142 -1.81 5.23 4.43
CA GLN A 142 -1.12 5.89 3.33
C GLN A 142 -0.34 4.81 2.59
N SER A 143 -0.79 4.52 1.38
CA SER A 143 -0.16 3.52 0.54
C SER A 143 0.39 4.17 -0.72
N ASP A 144 1.54 3.67 -1.15
CA ASP A 144 2.23 4.08 -2.38
C ASP A 144 2.72 2.82 -3.10
N PHE A 145 3.15 2.97 -4.34
CA PHE A 145 3.75 1.89 -5.10
C PHE A 145 5.01 1.39 -4.41
N ASN A 146 5.10 0.07 -4.21
CA ASN A 146 6.34 -0.50 -3.72
C ASN A 146 7.37 -0.53 -4.85
N ILE A 147 8.54 0.08 -4.61
CA ILE A 147 9.61 0.20 -5.61
C ILE A 147 10.74 -0.76 -5.22
N ILE A 148 10.73 -1.94 -5.83
CA ILE A 148 11.69 -3.01 -5.55
C ILE A 148 12.74 -3.13 -6.65
N LYS A 149 13.80 -3.88 -6.38
CA LYS A 149 14.81 -4.19 -7.41
C LYS A 149 14.16 -5.04 -8.51
N ALA A 150 14.37 -4.67 -9.76
CA ALA A 150 13.81 -5.36 -10.91
C ALA A 150 14.58 -6.65 -11.27
N GLY A 151 14.95 -7.46 -10.28
CA GLY A 151 15.81 -8.64 -10.46
C GLY A 151 15.29 -9.60 -11.52
N ARG A 152 14.00 -9.94 -11.44
CA ARG A 152 13.31 -10.85 -12.37
C ARG A 152 13.21 -10.30 -13.79
N GLN A 153 12.86 -9.03 -13.96
CA GLN A 153 12.75 -8.40 -15.28
C GLN A 153 14.12 -8.27 -15.94
N ASN A 154 15.15 -7.94 -15.14
CA ASN A 154 16.53 -7.92 -15.61
C ASN A 154 16.98 -9.33 -16.03
N ALA A 155 16.72 -10.36 -15.22
CA ALA A 155 17.04 -11.74 -15.58
C ALA A 155 16.34 -12.19 -16.88
N ASN A 156 15.04 -11.90 -17.04
CA ASN A 156 14.30 -12.21 -18.27
C ASN A 156 14.84 -11.44 -19.48
N CYS A 157 15.24 -10.19 -19.31
CA CYS A 157 15.88 -9.41 -20.37
C CYS A 157 17.22 -10.03 -20.77
N LEU A 158 18.03 -10.48 -19.80
CA LEU A 158 19.31 -11.15 -20.05
C LEU A 158 19.13 -12.46 -20.83
N LEU A 159 18.06 -13.23 -20.55
CA LEU A 159 17.72 -14.43 -21.34
C LEU A 159 17.47 -14.12 -22.82
N ALA A 160 16.95 -12.93 -23.13
CA ALA A 160 16.70 -12.49 -24.51
C ALA A 160 17.92 -11.85 -25.18
N CYS A 161 18.93 -11.45 -24.41
CA CYS A 161 20.13 -10.78 -24.92
C CYS A 161 21.22 -11.80 -25.23
N PHE A 162 21.87 -11.68 -26.38
CA PHE A 162 23.02 -12.51 -26.75
C PHE A 162 24.32 -11.69 -26.69
N PRO A 163 25.40 -12.22 -26.07
CA PRO A 163 26.72 -11.59 -26.12
C PRO A 163 27.17 -11.40 -27.57
N GLY A 164 27.57 -10.18 -27.91
CA GLY A 164 27.91 -9.71 -29.26
C GLY A 164 26.74 -9.09 -30.04
N GLY A 165 25.52 -9.16 -29.51
CA GLY A 165 24.32 -8.66 -30.19
C GLY A 165 24.02 -7.18 -30.00
N ASN A 166 24.54 -6.61 -28.93
CA ASN A 166 24.35 -5.20 -28.63
C ASN A 166 25.62 -4.41 -28.97
N TYR A 167 25.51 -3.48 -29.90
CA TYR A 167 26.63 -2.64 -30.33
C TYR A 167 27.26 -1.86 -29.16
N ARG A 168 26.45 -1.36 -28.23
CA ARG A 168 26.91 -0.53 -27.11
C ARG A 168 27.39 -1.34 -25.92
N TYR A 169 26.84 -2.55 -25.74
CA TYR A 169 27.15 -3.45 -24.62
C TYR A 169 27.41 -4.87 -25.13
N PRO A 170 28.55 -5.10 -25.82
CA PRO A 170 28.79 -6.35 -26.53
C PRO A 170 29.02 -7.55 -25.61
N LEU A 171 29.28 -7.34 -24.32
CA LEU A 171 29.52 -8.41 -23.34
C LEU A 171 28.27 -8.77 -22.51
N THR A 172 27.18 -8.02 -22.64
CA THR A 172 25.96 -8.20 -21.84
C THR A 172 25.03 -9.24 -22.46
N GLY A 173 24.38 -10.03 -21.60
CA GLY A 173 23.42 -11.04 -21.99
C GLY A 173 23.93 -12.47 -21.77
N VAL A 174 23.06 -13.42 -22.06
CA VAL A 174 23.31 -14.84 -21.82
C VAL A 174 23.22 -15.58 -23.13
N GLY A 175 24.26 -16.33 -23.48
CA GLY A 175 24.40 -17.03 -24.74
C GLY A 175 23.50 -18.26 -24.91
N LEU A 176 22.31 -18.30 -24.31
CA LEU A 176 21.43 -19.48 -24.28
C LEU A 176 21.14 -20.08 -25.65
N ALA A 177 20.97 -19.23 -26.68
CA ALA A 177 20.76 -19.68 -28.05
C ALA A 177 21.87 -20.60 -28.58
N ARG A 178 23.12 -20.47 -28.07
CA ARG A 178 24.25 -21.33 -28.45
C ARG A 178 24.08 -22.76 -27.90
N TRP A 179 23.29 -22.93 -26.84
CA TRP A 179 23.19 -24.18 -26.09
C TRP A 179 21.93 -24.98 -26.44
N ILE A 180 20.83 -24.32 -26.83
CA ILE A 180 19.53 -24.96 -27.12
C ILE A 180 19.61 -26.08 -28.19
N ASN A 181 20.52 -25.94 -29.17
CA ASN A 181 20.69 -26.90 -30.28
C ASN A 181 22.02 -27.67 -30.24
N SER A 182 22.76 -27.61 -29.13
CA SER A 182 24.06 -28.26 -29.03
C SER A 182 23.90 -29.75 -28.68
N ASN A 183 24.38 -30.64 -29.55
CA ASN A 183 24.23 -32.10 -29.38
C ASN A 183 25.11 -32.70 -28.28
N ASN A 184 26.18 -32.02 -27.84
CA ASN A 184 27.16 -32.53 -26.87
C ASN A 184 27.52 -31.47 -25.81
N VAL A 185 26.51 -31.01 -25.07
CA VAL A 185 26.75 -30.14 -23.91
C VAL A 185 26.97 -31.03 -22.70
N THR A 186 28.12 -30.95 -22.05
CA THR A 186 28.30 -31.54 -20.71
C THR A 186 27.55 -30.66 -19.72
N SER A 187 26.59 -31.23 -18.97
CA SER A 187 25.70 -30.46 -18.07
C SER A 187 26.45 -29.53 -17.11
N THR A 188 27.56 -30.00 -16.55
CA THR A 188 28.40 -29.23 -15.62
C THR A 188 29.04 -28.00 -16.25
N SER A 189 29.37 -28.06 -17.55
CA SER A 189 29.99 -26.95 -18.29
C SER A 189 28.98 -25.83 -18.57
N LEU A 190 27.74 -26.20 -18.86
CA LEU A 190 26.64 -25.26 -19.14
C LEU A 190 26.25 -24.46 -17.90
N THR A 191 26.00 -25.14 -16.78
CA THR A 191 25.59 -24.50 -15.51
C THR A 191 26.60 -23.44 -15.08
N LYS A 192 27.89 -23.74 -15.18
CA LYS A 192 28.95 -22.81 -14.81
C LYS A 192 29.00 -21.59 -15.72
N VAL A 193 28.92 -21.78 -17.05
CA VAL A 193 28.91 -20.67 -18.00
C VAL A 193 27.70 -19.77 -17.78
N LEU A 194 26.51 -20.34 -17.53
CA LEU A 194 25.32 -19.55 -17.23
C LEU A 194 25.47 -18.77 -15.92
N GLN A 195 25.99 -19.39 -14.86
CA GLN A 195 26.26 -18.70 -13.61
C GLN A 195 27.26 -17.54 -13.79
N ASP A 196 28.31 -17.73 -14.60
CA ASP A 196 29.31 -16.71 -14.88
C ASP A 196 28.73 -15.56 -15.74
N GLU A 197 27.95 -15.85 -16.79
CA GLU A 197 27.32 -14.85 -17.67
C GLU A 197 26.27 -14.01 -16.91
N PHE A 198 25.38 -14.66 -16.16
CA PHE A 198 24.42 -13.94 -15.32
C PHE A 198 25.11 -13.15 -14.20
N GLY A 199 26.16 -13.73 -13.61
CA GLY A 199 26.96 -13.08 -12.57
C GLY A 199 27.68 -11.82 -13.05
N ALA A 200 28.18 -11.83 -14.29
CA ALA A 200 28.81 -10.68 -14.93
C ALA A 200 27.84 -9.48 -15.05
N ASP A 201 26.56 -9.75 -15.28
CA ASP A 201 25.50 -8.73 -15.36
C ASP A 201 24.77 -8.50 -14.01
N GLY A 202 25.30 -9.06 -12.91
CA GLY A 202 24.85 -8.80 -11.55
C GLY A 202 23.60 -9.56 -11.10
N VAL A 203 23.26 -10.68 -11.77
CA VAL A 203 22.19 -11.62 -11.40
C VAL A 203 22.82 -12.90 -10.87
N THR A 204 22.47 -13.30 -9.65
CA THR A 204 23.02 -14.54 -9.06
C THR A 204 22.13 -15.74 -9.36
N ILE A 205 22.65 -16.77 -10.02
CA ILE A 205 21.95 -18.05 -10.24
C ILE A 205 22.32 -19.07 -9.15
N ARG A 206 21.31 -19.64 -8.49
CA ARG A 206 21.46 -20.72 -7.52
C ARG A 206 21.66 -22.06 -8.21
N ASN A 207 20.79 -22.37 -9.17
CA ASN A 207 20.83 -23.61 -9.91
C ASN A 207 20.46 -23.39 -11.38
N ALA A 208 21.11 -24.13 -12.27
CA ALA A 208 20.74 -24.21 -13.68
C ALA A 208 20.88 -25.67 -14.12
N ALA A 209 19.80 -26.24 -14.64
CA ALA A 209 19.74 -27.62 -15.10
C ALA A 209 19.16 -27.69 -16.50
N TYR A 210 19.71 -28.58 -17.34
CA TYR A 210 19.18 -28.87 -18.66
C TYR A 210 18.70 -30.31 -18.69
N ASN A 211 17.43 -30.50 -19.04
CA ASN A 211 16.83 -31.80 -19.22
C ASN A 211 17.01 -32.25 -20.67
N TYR A 212 17.84 -33.28 -20.90
CA TYR A 212 18.14 -33.79 -22.23
C TYR A 212 16.97 -34.54 -22.88
N GLU A 213 16.02 -35.06 -22.09
CA GLU A 213 14.84 -35.78 -22.58
C GLU A 213 13.78 -34.80 -23.04
N THR A 214 13.43 -33.81 -22.22
CA THR A 214 12.41 -32.81 -22.54
C THR A 214 12.93 -31.64 -23.38
N LYS A 215 14.25 -31.51 -23.52
CA LYS A 215 14.94 -30.36 -24.13
C LYS A 215 14.61 -29.03 -23.45
N GLN A 216 14.24 -29.07 -22.17
CA GLN A 216 13.91 -27.89 -21.37
C GLN A 216 15.08 -27.50 -20.46
N MET A 217 15.19 -26.21 -20.19
CA MET A 217 16.15 -25.66 -19.24
C MET A 217 15.41 -25.08 -18.04
N GLU A 218 15.87 -25.44 -16.85
CA GLU A 218 15.39 -24.92 -15.58
C GLU A 218 16.45 -24.01 -14.96
N LEU A 219 16.04 -22.82 -14.54
CA LEU A 219 16.91 -21.79 -13.98
C LEU A 219 16.30 -21.28 -12.68
N ASP A 220 17.07 -21.36 -11.60
CA ASP A 220 16.74 -20.82 -10.29
C ASP A 220 17.68 -19.65 -9.98
N ALA A 221 17.15 -18.42 -9.94
CA ALA A 221 17.91 -17.21 -9.67
C ALA A 221 17.57 -16.62 -8.30
N LYS A 222 18.62 -16.26 -7.55
CA LYS A 222 18.56 -15.80 -6.17
C LYS A 222 17.77 -14.50 -6.00
N ASP A 223 17.82 -13.61 -6.99
CA ASP A 223 17.09 -12.32 -6.97
C ASP A 223 15.60 -12.45 -7.39
N LEU A 224 15.11 -13.69 -7.60
CA LEU A 224 13.70 -14.00 -7.81
C LEU A 224 12.94 -14.27 -6.51
N GLU A 225 13.65 -14.43 -5.39
CA GLU A 225 13.04 -14.46 -4.07
C GLU A 225 12.78 -13.02 -3.61
N GLY A 226 11.59 -12.53 -3.99
CA GLY A 226 10.86 -11.53 -3.22
C GLY A 226 9.91 -12.25 -2.27
#